data_AF-A0A2V8T5Q4-F1
#
_entry.id   AF-A0A2V8T5Q4-F1
#
_cell.length_a   1.000
_cell.length_b   1.000
_cell.length_c   1.000
_cell.angle_alpha   90.00
_cell.angle_beta   90.00
_cell.angle_gamma   90.00
#
_symmetry.space_group_name_H-M   'P 1'
#
loop_
_entity.id
_entity.type
_entity.pdbx_description
1 polymer ?
#
loop_
_entity_poly.entity_id
_entity_poly.type
_entity_poly.pdbx_seq_one_letter_code
_entity_poly.pdbx_strand_id
1 'polypeptide(L)' 'MPAVSGLEQEFPGKVKARNIDATTPEALETVKKLGFKSHGLVIRSADGTVLWKEPDHQVKIEDVRKALHDLVKQ' A
#
# COMPACT_ATOMS: atom_id res chain seq x y z
N MET A 1 9.47 0.27 13.87
CA MET A 1 9.87 0.76 12.53
C MET A 1 8.74 0.43 11.58
N PRO A 2 8.22 1.38 10.77
CA PRO A 2 7.09 1.09 9.88
C PRO A 2 7.49 0.04 8.85
N ALA A 3 6.70 -1.05 8.76
CA ALA A 3 7.02 -2.23 7.95
C ALA A 3 7.17 -1.95 6.44
N VAL A 4 6.64 -0.82 5.96
CA VAL A 4 6.59 -0.48 4.52
C VAL A 4 7.81 0.28 4.01
N SER A 5 8.60 0.93 4.88
CA SER A 5 9.79 1.68 4.44
C SER A 5 10.92 0.78 3.94
N GLY A 6 10.96 -0.49 4.37
CA GLY A 6 11.90 -1.48 3.83
C GLY A 6 11.64 -1.79 2.36
N LEU A 7 10.39 -1.72 1.90
CA LEU A 7 10.01 -2.06 0.52
C LEU A 7 10.58 -1.06 -0.50
N GLU A 8 10.72 0.21 -0.15
CA GLU A 8 11.36 1.21 -1.02
C GLU A 8 12.85 0.91 -1.21
N GLN A 9 13.52 0.39 -0.18
CA GLN A 9 14.91 -0.02 -0.24
C GLN A 9 15.08 -1.32 -1.04
N GLU A 10 14.13 -2.24 -0.95
CA GLU A 10 14.12 -3.49 -1.71
C GLU A 10 13.80 -3.27 -3.21
N PHE A 11 13.03 -2.24 -3.55
CA PHE A 11 12.64 -1.91 -4.93
C PHE A 11 12.98 -0.45 -5.30
N PRO A 12 14.28 -0.09 -5.35
CA PRO A 12 14.72 1.28 -5.56
C PRO A 12 14.26 1.80 -6.94
N GLY A 13 13.65 2.99 -6.95
CA GLY A 13 13.16 3.63 -8.17
C GLY A 13 11.90 3.02 -8.78
N LYS A 14 11.38 1.93 -8.20
CA LYS A 14 10.20 1.19 -8.68
C LYS A 14 9.03 1.25 -7.72
N VAL A 15 9.29 1.37 -6.42
CA VAL A 15 8.27 1.46 -5.38
C VAL A 15 8.48 2.70 -4.54
N LYS A 16 7.37 3.39 -4.22
CA LYS A 16 7.33 4.46 -3.23
C LYS A 16 6.32 4.09 -2.15
N ALA A 17 6.74 4.07 -0.91
CA ALA A 17 5.88 3.79 0.23
C ALA A 17 5.41 5.11 0.84
N ARG A 18 4.14 5.16 1.22
CA ARG A 18 3.57 6.31 1.92
C ARG A 18 2.58 5.83 2.95
N ASN A 19 2.85 6.15 4.20
CA ASN A 19 1.86 6.03 5.26
C ASN A 19 0.91 7.22 5.18
N ILE A 20 -0.38 6.93 5.26
CA ILE A 20 -1.42 7.94 5.35
C ILE A 20 -2.14 7.71 6.67
N ASP A 21 -2.30 8.77 7.45
CA ASP A 21 -3.05 8.71 8.70
C ASP A 21 -4.55 8.76 8.40
N ALA A 22 -5.23 7.62 8.61
CA ALA A 22 -6.65 7.46 8.31
C ALA A 22 -7.59 8.24 9.26
N THR A 23 -7.07 8.89 10.31
CA THR A 23 -7.86 9.70 11.24
C THR A 23 -8.01 11.15 10.79
N THR A 24 -7.17 11.59 9.85
CA THR A 24 -7.29 12.92 9.24
C THR A 24 -8.46 12.96 8.25
N PRO A 25 -9.26 14.04 8.21
CA PRO A 25 -10.46 14.12 7.36
C PRO A 25 -10.15 13.94 5.86
N GLU A 26 -9.03 14.49 5.38
CA GLU A 26 -8.59 14.36 3.98
C GLU A 26 -8.23 12.91 3.60
N ALA A 27 -7.59 12.18 4.52
CA ALA A 27 -7.30 10.77 4.32
C ALA A 27 -8.55 9.89 4.45
N LEU A 28 -9.49 10.28 5.31
CA LEU A 28 -10.70 9.52 5.59
C LEU A 28 -11.57 9.36 4.33
N GLU A 29 -11.64 10.40 3.49
CA GLU A 29 -12.26 10.31 2.16
C GLU A 29 -11.54 9.32 1.25
N THR A 30 -10.20 9.34 1.25
CA THR A 30 -9.38 8.44 0.44
C THR A 30 -9.54 6.98 0.90
N VAL A 31 -9.50 6.73 2.21
CA VAL A 31 -9.66 5.42 2.85
C VAL A 31 -11.06 4.86 2.59
N LYS A 32 -12.11 5.70 2.68
CA LYS A 32 -13.49 5.34 2.32
C LYS A 32 -13.64 5.00 0.84
N LYS A 33 -13.07 5.81 -0.06
CA LYS A 33 -13.08 5.54 -1.52
C LYS A 33 -12.40 4.22 -1.88
N LEU A 34 -11.39 3.82 -1.12
CA LEU A 34 -10.70 2.54 -1.29
C LEU A 34 -11.47 1.34 -0.69
N GLY A 35 -12.47 1.61 0.14
CA GLY A 35 -13.33 0.61 0.79
C GLY A 35 -12.79 0.07 2.12
N PHE A 36 -11.82 0.75 2.73
CA PHE A 36 -11.26 0.36 4.02
C PHE A 36 -12.12 0.87 5.18
N LYS A 37 -12.36 0.02 6.19
CA LYS A 37 -13.16 0.37 7.39
C LYS A 37 -12.35 1.10 8.46
N SER A 38 -11.07 0.81 8.62
CA SER A 38 -10.21 1.44 9.64
C SER A 38 -8.77 1.60 9.20
N HIS A 39 -8.15 0.54 8.67
CA HIS A 39 -6.80 0.56 8.11
C HIS A 39 -6.68 -0.57 7.09
N GLY A 40 -5.63 -0.52 6.28
CA GLY A 40 -5.34 -1.51 5.25
C GLY A 40 -4.12 -1.10 4.44
N LEU A 41 -3.75 -1.94 3.48
CA LEU A 41 -2.66 -1.66 2.55
C LEU A 41 -3.20 -1.64 1.12
N VAL A 42 -2.70 -0.69 0.33
CA VAL A 42 -3.02 -0.56 -1.08
C VAL A 42 -1.74 -0.40 -1.88
N ILE A 43 -1.60 -1.18 -2.93
CA ILE A 43 -0.59 -1.01 -3.98
C ILE A 43 -1.30 -0.35 -5.17
N ARG A 44 -0.77 0.79 -5.60
CA ARG A 44 -1.27 1.53 -6.75
C ARG A 44 -0.17 1.72 -7.77
N SER A 45 -0.52 1.68 -9.05
CA SER A 45 0.33 2.15 -10.13
C SER A 45 0.59 3.65 -10.01
N ALA A 46 1.60 4.14 -10.74
CA ALA A 46 1.93 5.57 -10.80
C ALA A 46 0.75 6.42 -11.33
N ASP A 47 -0.04 5.86 -12.24
CA ASP A 47 -1.29 6.40 -12.79
C ASP A 47 -2.49 6.36 -11.82
N GLY A 48 -2.31 5.81 -10.61
CA GLY A 48 -3.33 5.79 -9.56
C GLY A 48 -4.26 4.57 -9.59
N THR A 49 -4.10 3.67 -10.57
CA THR A 49 -4.84 2.41 -10.65
C THR A 49 -4.54 1.52 -9.45
N VAL A 50 -5.58 1.01 -8.79
CA VAL A 50 -5.41 0.05 -7.68
C VAL A 50 -5.07 -1.31 -8.25
N LEU A 51 -3.83 -1.75 -8.04
CA LEU A 51 -3.33 -3.05 -8.48
C LEU A 51 -3.60 -4.15 -7.46
N TRP A 52 -3.50 -3.80 -6.18
CA TRP A 52 -3.73 -4.72 -5.08
C TRP A 52 -4.20 -3.96 -3.85
N LYS A 53 -5.11 -4.55 -3.08
CA LYS A 53 -5.53 -4.00 -1.80
C LYS A 53 -5.88 -5.12 -0.85
N GLU A 54 -5.54 -4.93 0.41
CA GLU A 54 -5.91 -5.84 1.48
C GLU A 54 -6.40 -5.04 2.69
N PRO A 55 -7.68 -5.23 3.07
CA PRO A 55 -8.23 -4.61 4.26
C PRO A 55 -7.76 -5.34 5.52
N ASP A 56 -7.72 -4.62 6.64
CA ASP A 56 -7.56 -5.17 8.00
C ASP A 56 -6.12 -5.56 8.42
N HIS A 57 -5.98 -6.04 9.66
CA HIS A 57 -4.72 -6.34 10.34
C HIS A 57 -4.03 -7.62 9.82
N GLN A 58 -4.62 -8.31 8.84
CA GLN A 58 -4.07 -9.55 8.31
C GLN A 58 -2.98 -9.34 7.26
N VAL A 59 -2.69 -8.09 6.89
CA VAL A 59 -1.62 -7.77 5.94
C VAL A 59 -0.28 -8.29 6.45
N LYS A 60 0.23 -9.33 5.79
CA LYS A 60 1.59 -9.82 5.99
C LYS A 60 2.51 -9.14 4.99
N ILE A 61 3.63 -8.62 5.48
CA ILE A 61 4.63 -7.96 4.62
C ILE A 61 5.16 -8.90 3.52
N GLU A 62 5.14 -10.21 3.75
CA GLU A 62 5.54 -11.23 2.77
C GLU A 62 4.60 -11.28 1.56
N ASP A 63 3.29 -11.17 1.77
CA ASP A 63 2.28 -11.12 0.70
C ASP A 63 2.43 -9.83 -0.12
N VAL A 64 2.72 -8.71 0.56
CA VAL A 64 3.02 -7.42 -0.09
C VAL A 64 4.27 -7.51 -0.94
N ARG A 65 5.34 -8.12 -0.42
CA ARG A 65 6.60 -8.30 -1.17
C ARG A 65 6.39 -9.20 -2.39
N LYS A 66 5.60 -10.27 -2.25
CA LYS A 66 5.28 -11.18 -3.35
C LYS A 66 4.47 -10.47 -4.44
N ALA A 67 3.45 -9.69 -4.05
CA ALA A 67 2.66 -8.88 -4.99
C ALA A 67 3.53 -7.86 -5.72
N LEU A 68 4.40 -7.14 -5.02
CA LEU A 68 5.33 -6.19 -5.64
C LEU A 68 6.30 -6.87 -6.61
N HIS A 69 6.83 -8.05 -6.27
CA HIS A 69 7.68 -8.80 -7.19
C HIS A 69 6.98 -9.20 -8.50
N ASP A 70 5.69 -9.54 -8.44
CA ASP A 70 4.90 -9.88 -9.61
C ASP A 70 4.63 -8.63 -10.47
N LEU A 71 4.29 -7.52 -9.83
CA LEU A 71 3.94 -6.26 -10.48
C LEU A 71 5.14 -5.52 -11.08
N VAL A 72 6.32 -5.60 -10.46
CA VAL A 72 7.52 -4.83 -10.82
C VAL A 72 8.43 -5.58 -11.82
N LYS A 73 8.11 -6.84 -12.13
CA LYS A 73 8.79 -7.67 -13.14
C LYS A 73 8.31 -7.43 -14.58
N GLN A 74 7.26 -6.64 -14.78
CA GLN A 74 6.80 -6.21 -16.10
C GLN A 74 7.62 -5.04 -16.64
#